data_AF-A0A3Q7FNC8-F1
#
_entry.id   AF-A0A3Q7FNC8-F1
#
_cell.length_a   1.000
_cell.length_b   1.000
_cell.length_c   1.000
_cell.angle_alpha   90.00
_cell.angle_beta   90.00
_cell.angle_gamma   90.00
#
_symmetry.space_group_name_H-M   'P 1'
#
loop_
_entity.id
_entity.type
_entity.pdbx_description
1 polymer ?
#
loop_
_entity_poly.entity_id
_entity_poly.type
_entity_poly.pdbx_seq_one_letter_code
_entity_poly.pdbx_strand_id
1 'polypeptide(L)'
;MASCFPQPPAHKGGYYDAGDNVKFHFPMAFTSTMLAWSVEQFKNSMGPDLQHAMEAIRWSTDYFLKATNIPNVVYAQVGNAENDHNCWERPEDMDTPRTAFAVTAQAPGSEVSAEIAAALAAASVVFKRTDPAYSKLLVNRAVQTWKAAYQNSDGMPSMLVSMCLSPRWTHVQIRDL
;
A
#
# COMPACT_ATOMS: atom_id res chain seq x y z
N MET A 1 -31.05 -4.19 16.14
CA MET A 1 -29.64 -3.83 16.38
C MET A 1 -28.81 -4.75 15.50
N ALA A 2 -28.37 -4.25 14.34
CA ALA A 2 -27.53 -5.02 13.42
C ALA A 2 -26.13 -5.19 14.02
N SER A 3 -25.61 -6.40 13.99
CA SER A 3 -24.30 -6.75 14.50
C SER A 3 -23.21 -6.29 13.53
N CYS A 4 -22.28 -5.46 14.00
CA CYS A 4 -21.06 -5.11 13.25
C CYS A 4 -20.31 -6.39 12.90
N PHE A 5 -20.13 -6.70 11.62
CA PHE A 5 -19.18 -7.73 11.22
C PHE A 5 -17.77 -7.15 11.39
N PRO A 6 -16.97 -7.62 12.38
CA PRO A 6 -15.63 -7.12 12.54
C PRO A 6 -14.81 -7.36 11.27
N GLN A 7 -14.02 -6.38 10.87
CA GLN A 7 -13.03 -6.59 9.81
C GLN A 7 -12.22 -7.85 10.11
N PRO A 8 -11.96 -8.72 9.12
CA PRO A 8 -11.03 -9.81 9.30
C PRO A 8 -9.75 -9.23 9.92
N PRO A 9 -9.19 -9.80 11.01
CA PRO A 9 -8.03 -9.24 11.69
C PRO A 9 -6.85 -8.94 10.74
N ALA A 10 -6.76 -9.70 9.64
CA ALA A 10 -5.78 -9.56 8.58
C ALA A 10 -5.88 -8.24 7.77
N HIS A 11 -6.95 -7.45 7.86
CA HIS A 11 -7.16 -6.26 7.03
C HIS A 11 -7.51 -4.97 7.81
N LYS A 12 -7.23 -4.95 9.11
CA LYS A 12 -7.33 -3.73 9.95
C LYS A 12 -6.16 -2.76 9.71
N GLY A 13 -6.43 -1.46 9.77
CA GLY A 13 -5.48 -0.36 9.50
C GLY A 13 -5.68 0.26 8.12
N GLY A 14 -4.71 1.05 7.63
CA GLY A 14 -4.81 1.70 6.31
C GLY A 14 -5.81 2.85 6.28
N TYR A 15 -6.04 3.41 5.09
CA TYR A 15 -6.91 4.58 4.89
C TYR A 15 -8.22 4.19 4.20
N TYR A 16 -9.29 4.91 4.50
CA TYR A 16 -10.44 5.02 3.60
C TYR A 16 -10.07 5.95 2.44
N ASP A 17 -10.65 5.72 1.27
CA ASP A 17 -10.18 6.37 0.04
C ASP A 17 -10.59 7.84 -0.05
N ALA A 18 -11.85 8.15 0.25
CA ALA A 18 -12.39 9.50 0.13
C ALA A 18 -13.40 9.81 1.26
N GLY A 19 -14.62 10.19 0.88
CA GLY A 19 -15.75 10.34 1.82
C GLY A 19 -16.56 9.06 2.00
N ASP A 20 -16.15 7.98 1.35
CA ASP A 20 -16.67 6.63 1.49
C ASP A 20 -15.84 5.84 2.50
N ASN A 21 -16.27 4.62 2.82
CA ASN A 21 -15.53 3.75 3.73
C ASN A 21 -14.83 2.61 2.97
N VAL A 22 -14.77 2.65 1.64
CA VAL A 22 -14.01 1.69 0.83
C VAL A 22 -12.51 1.91 0.97
N LYS A 23 -11.75 0.83 0.97
CA LYS A 23 -10.30 0.87 0.96
C LYS A 23 -9.82 0.46 -0.42
N PHE A 24 -9.66 1.44 -1.31
CA PHE A 24 -9.08 1.22 -2.63
C PHE A 24 -7.55 1.26 -2.53
N HIS A 25 -6.87 0.13 -2.78
CA HIS A 25 -5.45 0.07 -2.47
C HIS A 25 -4.58 0.78 -3.51
N PHE A 26 -5.04 0.92 -4.75
CA PHE A 26 -4.26 1.60 -5.77
C PHE A 26 -4.07 3.10 -5.46
N PRO A 27 -5.12 3.91 -5.23
CA PRO A 27 -4.96 5.30 -4.80
C PRO A 27 -4.28 5.43 -3.43
N MET A 28 -4.53 4.51 -2.49
CA MET A 28 -3.82 4.49 -1.20
C MET A 28 -2.31 4.27 -1.38
N ALA A 29 -1.92 3.36 -2.27
CA ALA A 29 -0.52 3.06 -2.56
C ALA A 29 0.14 4.25 -3.23
N PHE A 30 -0.49 4.83 -4.25
CA PHE A 30 -0.02 6.05 -4.90
C PHE A 30 0.18 7.20 -3.90
N THR A 31 -0.80 7.44 -3.03
CA THR A 31 -0.72 8.46 -1.97
C THR A 31 0.47 8.21 -1.05
N SER A 32 0.70 6.94 -0.68
CA SER A 32 1.83 6.54 0.17
C SER A 32 3.18 6.74 -0.53
N THR A 33 3.28 6.39 -1.81
CA THR A 33 4.46 6.64 -2.65
C THR A 33 4.79 8.14 -2.71
N MET A 34 3.78 8.97 -2.99
CA MET A 34 3.95 10.42 -3.10
C MET A 34 4.30 11.07 -1.77
N LEU A 35 3.72 10.61 -0.67
CA LEU A 35 4.06 11.10 0.66
C LEU A 35 5.50 10.72 1.06
N ALA A 36 5.91 9.48 0.79
CA ALA A 36 7.28 9.02 1.03
C ALA A 36 8.29 9.80 0.19
N TRP A 37 7.99 10.06 -1.09
CA TRP A 37 8.82 10.91 -1.93
C TRP A 37 8.91 12.34 -1.37
N SER A 38 7.78 12.92 -0.97
CA SER A 38 7.75 14.27 -0.38
C SER A 38 8.62 14.36 0.87
N VAL A 39 8.54 13.36 1.76
CA VAL A 39 9.40 13.27 2.94
C VAL A 39 10.88 13.18 2.55
N GLU A 40 11.25 12.30 1.61
CA GLU A 40 12.66 12.18 1.23
C GLU A 40 13.23 13.47 0.62
N GLN A 41 12.43 14.15 -0.20
CA GLN A 41 12.85 15.37 -0.88
C GLN A 41 12.89 16.60 0.04
N PHE A 42 11.95 16.70 0.99
CA PHE A 42 11.70 17.93 1.74
C PHE A 42 11.78 17.80 3.26
N LYS A 43 12.19 16.66 3.82
CA LYS A 43 12.29 16.42 5.28
C LYS A 43 12.95 17.56 6.08
N ASN A 44 13.98 18.19 5.53
CA ASN A 44 14.69 19.30 6.19
C ASN A 44 13.84 20.58 6.34
N SER A 45 12.76 20.72 5.56
CA SER A 45 11.84 21.86 5.58
C SER A 45 10.53 21.56 6.33
N MET A 46 10.29 20.32 6.72
CA MET A 46 9.03 19.89 7.35
C MET A 46 8.94 20.21 8.85
N GLY A 47 10.07 20.52 9.50
CA GLY A 47 10.10 20.88 10.93
C GLY A 47 9.40 19.81 11.81
N PRO A 48 8.47 20.20 12.70
CA PRO A 48 7.79 19.25 13.58
C PRO A 48 6.83 18.29 12.83
N ASP A 49 6.33 18.67 11.66
CA ASP A 49 5.38 17.86 10.88
C ASP A 49 6.03 16.64 10.23
N LEU A 50 7.37 16.58 10.17
CA LEU A 50 8.11 15.43 9.65
C LEU A 50 7.68 14.13 10.36
N GLN A 51 7.52 14.20 11.69
CA GLN A 51 7.15 13.03 12.48
C GLN A 51 5.75 12.53 12.10
N HIS A 52 4.78 13.45 11.93
CA HIS A 52 3.42 13.10 11.49
C HIS A 52 3.39 12.52 10.07
N ALA A 53 4.19 13.08 9.15
CA ALA A 53 4.32 12.52 7.81
C ALA A 53 4.90 11.10 7.83
N MET A 54 5.92 10.84 8.65
CA MET A 54 6.48 9.50 8.81
C MET A 54 5.50 8.53 9.47
N GLU A 55 4.74 8.96 10.47
CA GLU A 55 3.67 8.15 11.08
C GLU A 55 2.58 7.78 10.06
N ALA A 56 2.18 8.75 9.23
CA ALA A 56 1.20 8.53 8.16
C ALA A 56 1.68 7.54 7.10
N ILE A 57 2.96 7.59 6.71
CA ILE A 57 3.58 6.59 5.83
C ILE A 57 3.59 5.21 6.51
N ARG A 58 4.00 5.13 7.79
CA ARG A 58 4.03 3.86 8.52
C ARG A 58 2.65 3.22 8.59
N TRP A 59 1.60 4.02 8.81
CA TRP A 59 0.22 3.53 8.90
C TRP A 59 -0.24 2.80 7.63
N SER A 60 0.06 3.34 6.44
CA SER A 60 -0.26 2.67 5.18
C SER A 60 0.68 1.49 4.89
N THR A 61 1.97 1.59 5.21
CA THR A 61 2.88 0.47 4.95
C THR A 61 2.66 -0.72 5.88
N ASP A 62 2.29 -0.50 7.13
CA ASP A 62 1.85 -1.58 8.04
C ASP A 62 0.60 -2.28 7.50
N TYR A 63 -0.29 -1.53 6.85
CA TYR A 63 -1.43 -2.10 6.17
C TYR A 63 -1.01 -2.91 4.94
N PHE A 64 -0.15 -2.39 4.07
CA PHE A 64 0.33 -3.12 2.90
C PHE A 64 1.14 -4.38 3.26
N LEU A 65 1.88 -4.36 4.37
CA LEU A 65 2.53 -5.56 4.92
C LEU A 65 1.52 -6.65 5.31
N LYS A 66 0.28 -6.30 5.66
CA LYS A 66 -0.78 -7.29 5.89
C LYS A 66 -1.43 -7.71 4.57
N ALA A 67 -1.73 -6.75 3.70
CA ALA A 67 -2.37 -6.96 2.39
C ALA A 67 -1.52 -7.78 1.40
N THR A 68 -0.25 -8.01 1.70
CA THR A 68 0.69 -8.75 0.86
C THR A 68 1.42 -9.87 1.62
N ASN A 69 0.87 -10.35 2.75
CA ASN A 69 1.55 -11.35 3.57
C ASN A 69 1.59 -12.74 2.90
N ILE A 70 0.59 -13.03 2.07
CA ILE A 70 0.47 -14.32 1.38
C ILE A 70 1.26 -14.24 0.07
N PRO A 71 2.22 -15.17 -0.19
CA PRO A 71 2.97 -15.18 -1.44
C PRO A 71 2.05 -15.20 -2.67
N ASN A 72 2.36 -14.37 -3.67
CA ASN A 72 1.64 -14.25 -4.95
C ASN A 72 0.15 -13.83 -4.85
N VAL A 73 -0.31 -13.42 -3.67
CA VAL A 73 -1.64 -12.88 -3.45
C VAL A 73 -1.51 -11.45 -2.94
N VAL A 74 -2.11 -10.51 -3.67
CA VAL A 74 -2.14 -9.10 -3.27
C VAL A 74 -3.59 -8.69 -3.09
N TYR A 75 -3.98 -8.33 -1.88
CA TYR A 75 -5.29 -7.72 -1.68
C TYR A 75 -5.28 -6.34 -2.32
N ALA A 76 -6.32 -6.02 -3.09
CA ALA A 76 -6.43 -4.79 -3.87
C ALA A 76 -7.58 -3.88 -3.39
N GLN A 77 -8.55 -4.45 -2.68
CA GLN A 77 -9.69 -3.70 -2.17
C GLN A 77 -10.29 -4.38 -0.94
N VAL A 78 -10.83 -3.58 -0.02
CA VAL A 78 -11.69 -4.06 1.07
C VAL A 78 -12.96 -3.23 1.10
N GLY A 79 -14.12 -3.91 1.01
CA GLY A 79 -15.45 -3.31 0.87
C GLY A 79 -16.00 -3.42 -0.55
N ASN A 80 -17.32 -3.55 -0.66
CA ASN A 80 -18.02 -3.43 -1.93
C ASN A 80 -18.49 -1.98 -2.10
N ALA A 81 -18.07 -1.32 -3.18
CA ALA A 81 -18.32 0.09 -3.39
C ALA A 81 -19.80 0.43 -3.53
N GLU A 82 -20.58 -0.40 -4.23
CA GLU A 82 -22.02 -0.15 -4.40
C GLU A 82 -22.75 -0.18 -3.06
N ASN A 83 -22.48 -1.19 -2.23
CA ASN A 83 -23.11 -1.28 -0.90
C ASN A 83 -22.67 -0.13 0.02
N ASP A 84 -21.38 0.22 0.00
CA ASP A 84 -20.80 1.29 0.81
C ASP A 84 -21.38 2.65 0.39
N HIS A 85 -21.50 2.93 -0.92
CA HIS A 85 -21.99 4.20 -1.45
C HIS A 85 -23.52 4.35 -1.34
N ASN A 86 -24.26 3.23 -1.23
CA ASN A 86 -25.69 3.25 -0.99
C ASN A 86 -26.06 3.55 0.48
N CYS A 87 -25.08 3.58 1.40
CA CYS A 87 -25.29 3.87 2.82
C CYS A 87 -24.45 5.07 3.28
N TRP A 88 -25.10 6.15 3.73
CA TRP A 88 -24.39 7.28 4.34
C TRP A 88 -24.25 7.07 5.84
N GLU A 89 -23.11 6.53 6.26
CA GLU A 89 -22.87 6.16 7.66
C GLU A 89 -21.45 6.52 8.13
N ARG A 90 -21.28 6.63 9.44
CA ARG A 90 -19.96 6.81 10.05
C ARG A 90 -19.16 5.50 9.94
N PRO A 91 -17.83 5.56 9.71
CA PRO A 91 -17.01 4.35 9.63
C PRO A 91 -17.08 3.47 10.89
N GLU A 92 -17.36 4.04 12.06
CA GLU A 92 -17.53 3.30 13.31
C GLU A 92 -18.84 2.49 13.39
N ASP A 93 -19.85 2.88 12.60
CA ASP A 93 -21.19 2.31 12.63
C ASP A 93 -21.45 1.33 11.48
N MET A 94 -20.46 1.08 10.61
CA MET A 94 -20.65 0.28 9.40
C MET A 94 -21.26 -1.10 9.64
N ASP A 95 -22.34 -1.39 8.92
CA ASP A 95 -23.02 -2.68 8.91
C ASP A 95 -22.91 -3.44 7.58
N THR A 96 -22.33 -2.80 6.55
CA THR A 96 -22.10 -3.42 5.24
C THR A 96 -20.98 -4.49 5.27
N PRO A 97 -21.14 -5.61 4.52
CA PRO A 97 -20.09 -6.63 4.43
C PRO A 97 -18.78 -6.08 3.85
N ARG A 98 -17.67 -6.29 4.57
CA ARG A 98 -16.35 -5.78 4.17
C ARG A 98 -15.49 -6.85 3.50
N THR A 99 -15.98 -7.32 2.35
CA THR A 99 -15.31 -8.32 1.51
C THR A 99 -13.94 -7.83 1.06
N ALA A 100 -12.93 -8.68 1.17
CA ALA A 100 -11.59 -8.40 0.65
C ALA A 100 -11.43 -9.03 -0.74
N PHE A 101 -11.01 -8.22 -1.71
CA PHE A 101 -10.76 -8.65 -3.09
C PHE A 101 -9.25 -8.73 -3.31
N ALA A 102 -8.80 -9.82 -3.93
CA ALA A 102 -7.38 -10.09 -4.16
C ALA A 102 -7.09 -10.33 -5.63
N VAL A 103 -5.90 -9.91 -6.05
CA VAL A 103 -5.30 -10.25 -7.33
C VAL A 103 -4.38 -11.45 -7.15
N THR A 104 -4.44 -12.37 -8.10
CA THR A 104 -3.71 -13.64 -8.12
C THR A 104 -3.28 -13.95 -9.55
N ALA A 105 -2.54 -15.05 -9.76
CA ALA A 105 -2.19 -15.49 -11.11
C ALA A 105 -3.43 -15.81 -11.99
N GLN A 106 -4.55 -16.20 -11.38
CA GLN A 106 -5.80 -16.50 -12.09
C GLN A 106 -6.70 -15.25 -12.28
N ALA A 107 -6.48 -14.21 -11.46
CA ALA A 107 -7.18 -12.94 -11.51
C ALA A 107 -6.14 -11.80 -11.45
N PRO A 108 -5.44 -11.53 -12.57
CA PRO A 108 -4.29 -10.64 -12.58
C PRO A 108 -4.65 -9.18 -12.30
N GLY A 109 -3.68 -8.43 -11.79
CA GLY A 109 -3.80 -7.00 -11.48
C GLY A 109 -2.43 -6.40 -11.23
N SER A 110 -1.72 -6.13 -12.32
CA SER A 110 -0.30 -5.76 -12.29
C SER A 110 -0.08 -4.38 -11.68
N GLU A 111 -0.98 -3.44 -11.97
CA GLU A 111 -0.88 -2.02 -11.66
C GLU A 111 -0.96 -1.76 -10.15
N VAL A 112 -1.96 -2.31 -9.48
CA VAL A 112 -2.12 -2.17 -8.02
C VAL A 112 -0.98 -2.87 -7.28
N SER A 113 -0.55 -4.05 -7.75
CA SER A 113 0.57 -4.77 -7.15
C SER A 113 1.89 -4.01 -7.30
N ALA A 114 2.10 -3.46 -8.50
CA ALA A 114 3.21 -2.60 -8.86
C ALA A 114 3.28 -1.34 -7.97
N GLU A 115 2.16 -0.64 -7.80
CA GLU A 115 2.12 0.58 -6.99
C GLU A 115 2.29 0.29 -5.49
N ILE A 116 1.74 -0.81 -4.97
CA ILE A 116 2.00 -1.23 -3.58
C ILE A 116 3.50 -1.53 -3.38
N ALA A 117 4.13 -2.19 -4.35
CA ALA A 117 5.58 -2.43 -4.31
C ALA A 117 6.36 -1.11 -4.32
N ALA A 118 5.96 -0.13 -5.14
CA ALA A 118 6.56 1.21 -5.17
C ALA A 118 6.41 1.94 -3.83
N ALA A 119 5.21 1.91 -3.23
CA ALA A 119 4.94 2.52 -1.93
C ALA A 119 5.83 1.95 -0.82
N LEU A 120 5.93 0.62 -0.75
CA LEU A 120 6.80 -0.08 0.20
C LEU A 120 8.29 0.24 -0.03
N ALA A 121 8.73 0.27 -1.29
CA ALA A 121 10.10 0.62 -1.63
C ALA A 121 10.44 2.08 -1.27
N ALA A 122 9.58 3.04 -1.62
CA ALA A 122 9.78 4.45 -1.30
C ALA A 122 9.83 4.68 0.23
N ALA A 123 8.89 4.09 0.97
CA ALA A 123 8.88 4.17 2.43
C ALA A 123 10.12 3.54 3.07
N SER A 124 10.66 2.48 2.49
CA SER A 124 11.90 1.87 3.00
C SER A 124 13.07 2.86 3.01
N VAL A 125 13.14 3.78 2.06
CA VAL A 125 14.17 4.82 1.99
C VAL A 125 13.99 5.81 3.14
N VAL A 126 12.74 6.25 3.36
CA VAL A 126 12.37 7.15 4.47
C VAL A 126 12.78 6.59 5.83
N PHE A 127 12.53 5.30 6.09
CA PHE A 127 12.86 4.67 7.36
C PHE A 127 14.29 4.14 7.47
N LYS A 128 15.11 4.23 6.41
CA LYS A 128 16.44 3.58 6.35
C LYS A 128 17.36 3.90 7.53
N ARG A 129 17.29 5.12 8.06
CA ARG A 129 18.13 5.57 9.18
C ARG A 129 17.44 5.48 10.53
N THR A 130 16.14 5.76 10.59
CA THR A 130 15.39 5.86 11.85
C THR A 130 14.87 4.51 12.33
N ASP A 131 14.57 3.60 11.41
CA ASP A 131 14.18 2.21 11.70
C ASP A 131 14.71 1.26 10.61
N PRO A 132 16.01 0.88 10.70
CA PRO A 132 16.64 0.03 9.69
C PRO A 132 16.00 -1.36 9.58
N ALA A 133 15.45 -1.89 10.68
CA ALA A 133 14.78 -3.19 10.69
C ALA A 133 13.48 -3.14 9.88
N TYR A 134 12.67 -2.10 10.09
CA TYR A 134 11.45 -1.87 9.32
C TYR A 134 11.75 -1.56 7.87
N SER A 135 12.76 -0.72 7.59
CA SER A 135 13.23 -0.45 6.23
C SER A 135 13.58 -1.74 5.46
N LYS A 136 14.32 -2.67 6.08
CA LYS A 136 14.63 -3.98 5.48
C LYS A 136 13.38 -4.84 5.24
N LEU A 137 12.44 -4.84 6.19
CA LEU A 137 11.17 -5.54 6.03
C LEU A 137 10.38 -4.99 4.82
N LEU A 138 10.32 -3.67 4.67
CA LEU A 138 9.64 -3.00 3.56
C LEU A 138 10.28 -3.32 2.21
N VAL A 139 11.61 -3.25 2.07
CA VAL A 139 12.29 -3.62 0.81
C VAL A 139 12.01 -5.09 0.46
N ASN A 140 12.15 -5.99 1.44
CA ASN A 140 11.91 -7.41 1.19
C ASN A 140 10.49 -7.66 0.71
N ARG A 141 9.49 -6.99 1.31
CA ARG A 141 8.12 -7.11 0.84
C ARG A 141 7.92 -6.48 -0.52
N ALA A 142 8.47 -5.30 -0.78
CA ALA A 142 8.39 -4.62 -2.07
C ALA A 142 8.87 -5.54 -3.22
N VAL A 143 10.00 -6.22 -3.02
CA VAL A 143 10.54 -7.19 -4.00
C VAL A 143 9.57 -8.37 -4.22
N GLN A 144 9.00 -8.93 -3.15
CA GLN A 144 8.03 -10.02 -3.25
C GLN A 144 6.75 -9.59 -3.99
N THR A 145 6.21 -8.42 -3.64
CA THR A 145 5.00 -7.86 -4.27
C THR A 145 5.25 -7.51 -5.73
N TRP A 146 6.42 -6.98 -6.07
CA TRP A 146 6.81 -6.71 -7.45
C TRP A 146 6.92 -8.00 -8.27
N LYS A 147 7.53 -9.06 -7.71
CA LYS A 147 7.60 -10.37 -8.38
C LYS A 147 6.21 -10.95 -8.63
N ALA A 148 5.29 -10.82 -7.67
CA ALA A 148 3.89 -11.19 -7.87
C ALA A 148 3.22 -10.36 -8.97
N ALA A 149 3.46 -9.04 -9.03
CA ALA A 149 2.95 -8.17 -10.09
C ALA A 149 3.42 -8.62 -11.49
N TYR A 150 4.71 -8.96 -11.62
CA TYR A 150 5.31 -9.41 -12.87
C TYR A 150 4.78 -10.77 -13.33
N GLN A 151 4.58 -11.70 -12.40
CA GLN A 151 3.98 -13.01 -12.68
C GLN A 151 2.51 -12.88 -13.09
N ASN A 152 1.80 -11.92 -12.50
CA ASN A 152 0.39 -11.64 -12.78
C ASN A 152 0.20 -10.70 -13.97
N SER A 153 1.18 -10.51 -14.86
CA SER A 153 1.07 -9.56 -15.99
C SER A 153 1.63 -10.05 -17.32
N ASP A 154 1.83 -11.36 -17.46
CA ASP A 154 2.52 -11.97 -18.62
C ASP A 154 3.86 -11.28 -18.98
N GLY A 155 4.52 -10.67 -17.98
CA GLY A 155 5.83 -10.01 -18.13
C GLY A 155 5.82 -8.52 -18.49
N MET A 156 4.68 -7.81 -18.46
CA MET A 156 4.64 -6.36 -18.66
C MET A 156 4.36 -5.60 -17.35
N PRO A 157 5.36 -5.00 -16.68
CA PRO A 157 5.13 -4.13 -15.53
C PRO A 157 4.76 -2.68 -15.96
N SER A 158 3.94 -2.00 -15.16
CA SER A 158 3.55 -0.60 -15.39
C SER A 158 4.76 0.37 -15.36
N MET A 159 4.69 1.47 -16.13
CA MET A 159 5.77 2.49 -16.19
C MET A 159 6.14 3.09 -14.83
N LEU A 160 5.19 3.18 -13.89
CA LEU A 160 5.37 3.82 -12.58
C LEU A 160 6.39 3.09 -11.70
N VAL A 161 6.41 1.75 -11.75
CA VAL A 161 7.44 0.97 -11.05
C VAL A 161 8.82 1.22 -11.63
N SER A 162 8.93 1.31 -12.97
CA SER A 162 10.20 1.59 -13.62
C SER A 162 10.81 2.94 -13.18
N MET A 163 9.96 3.93 -12.85
CA MET A 163 10.41 5.25 -12.35
C MET A 163 10.92 5.22 -10.90
N CYS A 164 10.25 4.50 -10.00
CA CYS A 164 10.75 4.28 -8.63
C CYS A 164 12.01 3.40 -8.60
N LEU A 165 12.26 2.62 -9.66
CA LEU A 165 13.46 1.79 -9.83
C LEU A 165 14.57 2.46 -10.67
N SER A 166 14.39 3.73 -11.04
CA SER A 166 15.31 4.45 -11.91
C SER A 166 16.62 4.85 -11.19
N PRO A 167 17.73 5.06 -11.93
CA PRO A 167 19.06 5.32 -11.36
C PRO A 167 19.18 6.60 -10.52
N ARG A 168 18.15 7.45 -10.41
CA ARG A 168 18.16 8.55 -9.44
C ARG A 168 17.96 8.07 -7.99
N TRP A 169 17.50 6.82 -7.84
CA TRP A 169 17.37 6.06 -6.59
C TRP A 169 18.55 5.07 -6.43
N THR A 170 19.80 5.54 -6.50
CA THR A 170 21.04 4.73 -6.54
C THR A 170 21.35 3.86 -5.30
N HIS A 171 20.43 3.68 -4.35
CA HIS A 171 20.67 2.80 -3.21
C HIS A 171 19.64 1.68 -3.02
N VAL A 172 18.60 1.62 -3.86
CA VAL A 172 17.64 0.50 -3.87
C VAL A 172 17.18 0.27 -5.32
N GLN A 173 18.04 -0.30 -6.16
CA GLN A 173 17.57 -0.91 -7.40
C GLN A 173 17.06 -2.31 -7.04
N ILE A 174 15.74 -2.53 -7.09
CA ILE A 174 15.16 -3.88 -6.99
C ILE A 174 15.70 -4.81 -8.10
N ARG A 175 16.24 -4.24 -9.19
CA ARG A 175 16.86 -5.00 -10.28
C ARG A 175 18.20 -5.66 -9.90
N ASP A 176 18.84 -5.26 -8.80
CA ASP A 176 20.11 -5.82 -8.32
C ASP A 176 19.95 -6.75 -7.09
N LEU A 177 18.71 -7.20 -6.80
CA LEU A 177 18.34 -8.17 -5.75
C LEU A 177 17.62 -9.40 -6.35
#